data_AF-A0A415ZQ50-F1
#
_entry.id   AF-A0A415ZQ50-F1
#
_cell.length_a   1.000
_cell.length_b   1.000
_cell.length_c   1.000
_cell.angle_alpha   90.00
_cell.angle_beta   90.00
_cell.angle_gamma   90.00
#
_symmetry.space_group_name_H-M   'P 1'
#
loop_
_entity.id
_entity.type
_entity.pdbx_description
1 polymer ?
#
loop_
_entity_poly.entity_id
_entity_poly.type
_entity_poly.pdbx_seq_one_letter_code
_entity_poly.pdbx_strand_id
1 'polypeptide(L)'
;MESVYKQQLLDAGTNVDKALDRFMGSEALYDKFLLKFIQDTCYKQLEDCIKTGNATEAFMQAHTMKGIAGNLEFESLLEVLVPMTEQLRRGDMTMIKEEQEELKLRYEKLYAVIKENH
;
A
#
# COMPACT_ATOMS: atom_id res chain seq x y z
N MET A 1 -13.49 -8.26 13.44
CA MET A 1 -12.01 -8.28 13.44
C MET A 1 -11.51 -8.59 14.84
N GLU A 2 -10.70 -9.65 14.99
CA GLU A 2 -10.13 -10.02 16.29
C GLU A 2 -9.12 -8.98 16.80
N SER A 3 -8.95 -8.86 18.12
CA SER A 3 -8.02 -7.89 18.72
C SER A 3 -6.57 -8.13 18.30
N VAL A 4 -6.17 -9.40 18.14
CA VAL A 4 -4.83 -9.77 17.67
C VAL A 4 -4.61 -9.28 16.24
N TYR A 5 -5.58 -9.49 15.34
CA TYR A 5 -5.49 -9.03 13.96
C TYR A 5 -5.35 -7.50 13.87
N LYS A 6 -6.14 -6.75 14.67
CA LYS A 6 -5.99 -5.29 14.77
C LYS A 6 -4.59 -4.87 15.19
N GLN A 7 -4.01 -5.56 16.18
CA GLN A 7 -2.65 -5.26 16.64
C GLN A 7 -1.61 -5.57 15.56
N GLN A 8 -1.75 -6.68 14.83
CA GLN A 8 -0.83 -7.02 13.73
C GLN A 8 -0.88 -5.97 12.60
N LEU A 9 -2.07 -5.46 12.27
CA LEU A 9 -2.23 -4.37 11.30
C LEU A 9 -1.58 -3.07 11.79
N LEU A 10 -1.76 -2.71 13.06
CA LEU A 10 -1.09 -1.58 13.70
C LEU A 10 0.44 -1.72 13.65
N ASP A 11 0.97 -2.90 14.00
CA ASP A 11 2.41 -3.20 13.98
C ASP A 11 2.98 -3.20 12.54
N ALA A 12 2.14 -3.47 11.53
CA ALA A 12 2.47 -3.32 10.11
C ALA A 12 2.33 -1.86 9.60
N GLY A 13 1.98 -0.93 10.49
CA GLY A 13 1.87 0.51 10.21
C GLY A 13 0.56 0.90 9.55
N THR A 14 -0.54 0.29 9.98
CA THR A 14 -1.90 0.67 9.59
C THR A 14 -2.59 1.42 10.73
N ASN A 15 -3.20 2.56 10.44
CA ASN A 15 -4.03 3.25 11.41
C ASN A 15 -5.47 2.72 11.36
N VAL A 16 -5.69 1.61 12.07
CA VAL A 16 -6.96 0.87 12.04
C VAL A 16 -8.14 1.71 12.51
N ASP A 17 -7.96 2.53 13.55
CA ASP A 17 -9.04 3.37 14.08
C ASP A 17 -9.51 4.40 13.04
N LYS A 18 -8.56 5.10 12.42
CA LYS A 18 -8.85 6.06 11.35
C LYS A 18 -9.40 5.38 10.10
N ALA A 19 -8.96 4.17 9.78
CA ALA A 19 -9.55 3.39 8.70
C ALA A 19 -11.02 3.10 9.00
N LEU A 20 -11.33 2.60 10.20
CA LEU A 20 -12.71 2.29 10.59
C LEU A 20 -13.62 3.53 10.54
N ASP A 21 -13.14 4.71 10.90
CA ASP A 21 -13.89 5.96 10.71
C ASP A 21 -14.32 6.18 9.25
N ARG A 22 -13.44 5.90 8.28
CA ARG A 22 -13.76 5.97 6.84
C ARG A 22 -14.73 4.90 6.39
N PHE A 23 -14.66 3.73 7.00
CA PHE A 23 -15.55 2.60 6.73
C PHE A 23 -16.81 2.63 7.62
N MET A 24 -17.15 3.79 8.20
CA MET A 24 -18.37 4.00 8.99
C MET A 24 -18.48 3.07 10.21
N GLY A 25 -17.34 2.73 10.82
CA GLY A 25 -17.21 1.77 11.92
C GLY A 25 -17.40 0.31 11.50
N SER A 26 -17.55 0.01 10.21
CA SER A 26 -17.82 -1.35 9.74
C SER A 26 -16.53 -2.15 9.54
N GLU A 27 -16.19 -2.98 10.53
CA GLU A 27 -15.06 -3.92 10.44
C GLU A 27 -15.24 -4.90 9.27
N ALA A 28 -16.45 -5.42 9.04
CA ALA A 28 -16.72 -6.34 7.95
C ALA A 28 -16.51 -5.71 6.57
N LEU A 29 -16.85 -4.42 6.42
CA LEU A 29 -16.58 -3.70 5.19
C LEU A 29 -15.08 -3.46 5.03
N TYR A 30 -14.40 -3.05 6.09
CA TYR A 30 -12.96 -2.83 6.08
C TYR A 30 -12.18 -4.11 5.70
N ASP A 31 -12.49 -5.25 6.34
CA ASP A 31 -11.93 -6.57 6.03
C ASP A 31 -12.09 -6.92 4.55
N LYS A 32 -13.27 -6.65 3.97
CA LYS A 32 -13.51 -6.88 2.53
C LYS A 32 -12.57 -6.05 1.65
N PHE A 33 -12.23 -4.83 2.04
CA PHE A 33 -11.30 -4.00 1.27
C PHE A 33 -9.83 -4.37 1.52
N LEU A 34 -9.47 -4.84 2.72
CA LEU A 34 -8.15 -5.45 2.98
C LEU A 34 -7.93 -6.68 2.08
N LEU A 35 -8.94 -7.54 1.96
CA LEU A 35 -8.92 -8.68 1.04
C LEU A 35 -8.78 -8.26 -0.43
N LYS A 36 -9.46 -7.20 -0.85
CA LYS A 36 -9.31 -6.67 -2.22
C LYS A 36 -7.91 -6.15 -2.47
N PHE A 37 -7.26 -5.54 -1.48
CA PHE A 37 -5.89 -5.06 -1.61
C PHE A 37 -4.90 -6.19 -1.93
N ILE A 38 -4.99 -7.34 -1.24
CA ILE A 38 -4.10 -8.48 -1.54
C ILE A 38 -4.45 -9.23 -2.84
N GLN A 39 -5.60 -8.93 -3.44
CA GLN A 39 -6.02 -9.46 -4.75
C GLN A 39 -5.70 -8.51 -5.91
N ASP A 40 -5.33 -7.27 -5.60
CA ASP A 40 -5.03 -6.25 -6.59
C ASP A 40 -3.66 -6.49 -7.26
N THR A 41 -3.48 -5.95 -8.47
CA THR A 41 -2.26 -6.14 -9.27
C THR A 41 -1.41 -4.87 -9.39
N CYS A 42 -1.83 -3.75 -8.79
CA CYS A 42 -1.16 -2.45 -8.94
C CYS A 42 0.29 -2.48 -8.47
N TYR A 43 0.58 -3.13 -7.33
CA TYR A 43 1.95 -3.29 -6.85
C TYR A 43 2.84 -4.01 -7.89
N LYS A 44 2.34 -5.10 -8.47
CA LYS A 44 3.07 -5.85 -9.49
C LYS A 44 3.31 -5.02 -10.75
N GLN A 45 2.29 -4.27 -11.19
CA GLN A 45 2.39 -3.37 -12.34
C GLN A 45 3.41 -2.24 -12.10
N LEU A 46 3.43 -1.66 -10.90
CA LEU A 46 4.44 -0.68 -10.50
C LEU A 46 5.85 -1.26 -10.62
N GLU A 47 6.09 -2.46 -10.10
CA GLU A 47 7.40 -3.11 -10.20
C GLU A 47 7.86 -3.29 -11.65
N ASP A 48 6.94 -3.70 -12.53
CA ASP A 48 7.26 -3.96 -13.93
C ASP A 48 7.49 -2.65 -14.71
N CYS A 49 6.79 -1.57 -14.35
CA CYS A 49 7.05 -0.23 -14.91
C CYS A 49 8.41 0.32 -14.49
N ILE A 50 8.80 0.13 -13.22
CA ILE A 50 10.12 0.53 -12.73
C ILE A 50 11.22 -0.26 -13.46
N LYS A 51 11.06 -1.58 -13.61
CA LYS A 51 12.01 -2.44 -14.34
C LYS A 51 12.21 -2.06 -15.80
N THR A 52 11.15 -1.60 -16.45
CA THR A 52 11.17 -1.20 -17.87
C THR A 52 11.59 0.27 -18.08
N GLY A 53 11.81 1.03 -17.00
CA GLY A 53 12.17 2.44 -17.07
C GLY A 53 11.03 3.35 -17.53
N ASN A 54 9.78 2.88 -17.46
CA ASN A 54 8.61 3.64 -17.88
C ASN A 54 8.12 4.54 -16.72
N ALA A 55 8.76 5.70 -16.54
CA ALA A 55 8.46 6.62 -15.46
C ALA A 55 6.98 7.11 -15.46
N THR A 56 6.41 7.35 -16.64
CA THR A 56 5.02 7.81 -16.78
C THR A 56 4.03 6.77 -16.27
N GLU A 57 4.18 5.51 -16.68
CA GLU A 57 3.30 4.44 -16.20
C GLU A 57 3.59 4.10 -14.73
N ALA A 58 4.86 4.11 -14.31
CA ALA A 58 5.22 3.95 -12.92
C ALA A 58 4.55 5.01 -12.03
N PHE A 59 4.50 6.26 -12.47
CA PHE A 59 3.76 7.32 -11.78
C PHE A 59 2.27 6.99 -11.63
N MET A 60 1.61 6.52 -12.70
CA MET A 60 0.20 6.15 -12.66
C MET A 60 -0.07 5.01 -11.67
N GLN A 61 0.80 4.00 -11.64
CA GLN A 61 0.70 2.88 -10.72
C GLN A 61 0.98 3.30 -9.27
N ALA A 62 2.04 4.07 -9.02
CA ALA A 62 2.33 4.60 -7.69
C ALA A 62 1.20 5.50 -7.17
N HIS A 63 0.62 6.34 -8.03
CA HIS A 63 -0.52 7.19 -7.69
C HIS A 63 -1.77 6.38 -7.32
N THR A 64 -2.06 5.31 -8.06
CA THR A 64 -3.17 4.39 -7.78
C THR A 64 -2.96 3.67 -6.46
N MET A 65 -1.77 3.10 -6.25
CA MET A 65 -1.40 2.41 -5.01
C MET A 65 -1.46 3.35 -3.80
N LYS A 66 -1.01 4.60 -3.94
CA LYS A 66 -1.13 5.64 -2.92
C LYS A 66 -2.60 5.88 -2.55
N GLY A 67 -3.51 5.92 -3.53
CA GLY A 67 -4.95 6.05 -3.27
C GLY A 67 -5.51 4.87 -2.48
N ILE A 68 -5.11 3.64 -2.82
CA ILE A 68 -5.51 2.43 -2.09
C ILE A 68 -4.99 2.48 -0.65
N ALA A 69 -3.68 2.73 -0.47
CA ALA A 69 -3.04 2.86 0.84
C ALA A 69 -3.68 3.97 1.68
N GLY A 70 -4.05 5.09 1.06
CA GLY A 70 -4.73 6.22 1.71
C GLY A 70 -6.14 5.88 2.20
N ASN A 71 -6.90 5.10 1.43
CA ASN A 71 -8.24 4.69 1.82
C ASN A 71 -8.23 3.65 2.95
N LEU A 72 -7.18 2.81 3.00
CA LEU A 72 -6.99 1.78 4.02
C LEU A 72 -6.16 2.26 5.21
N GLU A 73 -5.70 3.51 5.19
CA GLU A 73 -4.82 4.11 6.20
C GLU A 73 -3.55 3.27 6.47
N PHE A 74 -2.94 2.74 5.41
CA PHE A 74 -1.63 2.09 5.43
C PHE A 74 -0.51 3.15 5.52
N GLU A 75 -0.39 3.80 6.67
CA GLU A 75 0.59 4.86 6.93
C GLU A 75 2.02 4.44 6.55
N SER A 76 2.42 3.20 6.84
CA SER A 76 3.74 2.70 6.44
C SER A 76 3.96 2.69 4.93
N LEU A 77 2.94 2.36 4.12
CA LEU A 77 3.09 2.43 2.67
C LEU A 77 3.07 3.87 2.17
N LEU A 78 2.24 4.73 2.79
CA LEU A 78 2.14 6.14 2.41
C LEU A 78 3.45 6.90 2.59
N GLU A 79 4.24 6.59 3.62
CA GLU A 79 5.57 7.16 3.84
C GLU A 79 6.50 7.00 2.63
N VAL A 80 6.37 5.90 1.88
CA VAL A 80 7.17 5.62 0.68
C VAL A 80 6.44 6.06 -0.59
N LEU A 81 5.14 5.75 -0.70
CA LEU A 81 4.35 6.01 -1.90
C LEU A 81 4.15 7.49 -2.19
N VAL A 82 4.03 8.33 -1.16
CA VAL A 82 3.86 9.78 -1.33
C VAL A 82 5.09 10.41 -2.02
N PRO A 83 6.32 10.31 -1.49
CA PRO A 83 7.50 10.85 -2.16
C PRO A 83 7.76 10.17 -3.51
N MET A 84 7.68 8.83 -3.59
CA MET A 84 7.87 8.08 -4.84
C MET A 84 6.92 8.56 -5.96
N THR A 85 5.64 8.80 -5.63
CA THR A 85 4.67 9.33 -6.61
C THR A 85 5.07 10.70 -7.13
N GLU A 86 5.52 11.61 -6.25
CA GLU A 86 5.90 12.97 -6.66
C GLU A 86 7.24 13.00 -7.42
N GLN A 87 8.15 12.08 -7.11
CA GLN A 87 9.38 11.85 -7.85
C GLN A 87 9.06 11.37 -9.29
N LEU A 88 8.30 10.29 -9.41
CA LEU A 88 7.92 9.71 -10.70
C LEU A 88 7.09 10.67 -11.55
N ARG A 89 6.27 11.54 -10.93
CA ARG A 89 5.52 12.60 -11.61
C ARG A 89 6.44 13.51 -12.44
N ARG A 90 7.66 13.74 -11.96
CA ARG A 90 8.68 14.59 -12.63
C ARG A 90 9.49 13.82 -13.67
N GLY A 91 9.20 12.53 -13.85
CA GLY A 91 10.01 11.62 -14.67
C GLY A 91 11.33 11.23 -14.03
N ASP A 92 11.50 11.49 -12.73
CA ASP A 92 12.74 11.19 -12.02
C ASP A 92 12.71 9.73 -11.52
N MET A 93 13.71 8.96 -11.93
CA MET A 93 13.90 7.56 -11.51
C MET A 93 15.20 7.37 -10.71
N THR A 94 15.78 8.47 -10.22
CA THR A 94 16.95 8.44 -9.32
C THR A 94 16.54 7.76 -8.01
N MET A 95 17.39 6.86 -7.48
CA MET A 95 17.09 6.09 -6.24
C MET A 95 15.81 5.23 -6.25
N ILE A 96 15.12 5.10 -7.39
CA ILE A 96 13.80 4.43 -7.44
C ILE A 96 13.87 2.94 -7.05
N LYS A 97 15.04 2.32 -7.20
CA LYS A 97 15.24 0.90 -6.84
C LYS A 97 15.29 0.72 -5.33
N GLU A 98 15.99 1.60 -4.64
CA GLU A 98 16.08 1.61 -3.18
C GLU A 98 14.70 1.89 -2.56
N GLU A 99 13.96 2.86 -3.11
CA GLU A 99 12.56 3.11 -2.70
C GLU A 99 11.64 1.92 -2.99
N GLN A 100 11.84 1.24 -4.13
CA GLN A 100 11.09 0.04 -4.48
C GLN A 100 11.36 -1.11 -3.50
N GLU A 101 12.60 -1.32 -3.09
CA GLU A 101 12.95 -2.34 -2.09
C GLU A 101 12.32 -2.05 -0.73
N GLU A 102 12.33 -0.78 -0.30
CA GLU A 102 11.66 -0.38 0.93
C GLU A 102 10.14 -0.57 0.84
N LEU A 103 9.52 -0.14 -0.26
CA LEU A 103 8.10 -0.34 -0.52
C LEU A 103 7.74 -1.83 -0.48
N LYS A 104 8.57 -2.68 -1.10
CA LYS A 104 8.38 -4.13 -1.12
C LYS A 104 8.32 -4.72 0.28
N LEU A 105 9.29 -4.40 1.14
CA LEU A 105 9.35 -4.92 2.51
C LEU A 105 8.07 -4.58 3.30
N ARG A 106 7.62 -3.33 3.20
CA ARG A 106 6.42 -2.86 3.89
C ARG A 106 5.15 -3.49 3.30
N TYR A 107 5.07 -3.63 1.97
CA TYR A 107 3.97 -4.29 1.27
C TYR A 107 3.84 -5.76 1.66
N GLU A 108 4.94 -6.52 1.63
CA GLU A 108 4.96 -7.94 1.98
C GLU A 108 4.56 -8.18 3.43
N LYS A 109 4.95 -7.29 4.35
CA LYS A 109 4.52 -7.35 5.76
C LYS A 109 3.00 -7.22 5.89
N LEU A 110 2.40 -6.21 5.25
CA LEU A 110 0.93 -6.02 5.26
C LEU A 110 0.21 -7.18 4.58
N TYR A 111 0.72 -7.62 3.42
CA TYR A 111 0.17 -8.74 2.69
C TYR A 111 0.13 -10.01 3.54
N ALA A 112 1.21 -10.32 4.26
CA ALA A 112 1.28 -11.48 5.15
C ALA A 112 0.26 -11.39 6.28
N VAL A 113 0.19 -10.25 6.98
CA VAL A 113 -0.77 -10.03 8.07
C VAL A 113 -2.21 -10.22 7.60
N ILE A 114 -2.59 -9.63 6.45
CA ILE A 114 -3.95 -9.78 5.91
C ILE A 114 -4.20 -11.24 5.53
N LYS A 115 -3.26 -11.88 4.82
CA LYS A 115 -3.42 -13.26 4.35
C LYS A 115 -3.51 -14.28 5.48
N GLU A 116 -2.83 -14.08 6.61
CA GLU A 116 -2.85 -15.01 7.74
C GLU A 116 -4.16 -14.97 8.54
N ASN A 117 -4.93 -13.88 8.41
CA ASN A 117 -6.18 -13.66 9.14
C ASN A 117 -7.44 -13.87 8.27
N HIS A 118 -7.27 -14.41 7.06
CA HIS A 118 -8.35 -14.70 6.10
C HIS A 118 -8.19 -16.06 5.44
#